data_AF-A0A3B8L1F6-F1
#
_entry.id   AF-A0A3B8L1F6-F1
#
_cell.length_a   1.000
_cell.length_b   1.000
_cell.length_c   1.000
_cell.angle_alpha   90.00
_cell.angle_beta   90.00
_cell.angle_gamma   90.00
#
_symmetry.space_group_name_H-M   'P 1'
#
loop_
_entity.id
_entity.type
_entity.pdbx_description
1 polymer ?
#
loop_
_entity_poly.entity_id
_entity_poly.type
_entity_poly.pdbx_seq_one_letter_code
_entity_poly.pdbx_strand_id
1 'polypeptide(L)'
;MTLPRAETVNGIPGARLGILGVLVIWPTLWATAAVPSTPFVAGFERFARHGELAPAEAGRLLLGELGCTSCHAPGTTGPSPKPGPRLDGAGRRLQSKWLSRFLADPTGTQPGTTMPDV
;
A
#
# COMPACT_ATOMS: atom_id res chain seq x y z
N MET A 1 0.25 36.44 -52.84
CA MET A 1 0.54 36.26 -51.40
C MET A 1 -0.37 37.20 -50.63
N THR A 2 -1.55 36.67 -50.31
CA THR A 2 -2.45 36.93 -49.18
C THR A 2 -2.29 38.25 -48.37
N LEU A 3 -3.18 39.21 -48.69
CA LEU A 3 -4.19 39.92 -47.85
C LEU A 3 -3.90 40.41 -46.39
N PRO A 4 -4.71 41.40 -45.89
CA PRO A 4 -4.31 42.49 -44.98
C PRO A 4 -4.92 42.40 -43.56
N ARG A 5 -4.52 43.30 -42.63
CA ARG A 5 -5.35 43.78 -41.50
C ARG A 5 -4.66 44.99 -40.81
N ALA A 6 -5.13 46.22 -40.96
CA ALA A 6 -6.25 46.87 -40.26
C ALA A 6 -6.04 46.96 -38.73
N GLU A 7 -5.61 48.16 -38.32
CA GLU A 7 -5.38 48.63 -36.97
C GLU A 7 -6.68 48.75 -36.17
N THR A 8 -6.53 48.75 -34.86
CA THR A 8 -7.53 48.47 -33.83
C THR A 8 -8.74 49.41 -33.82
N VAL A 9 -9.92 48.79 -33.86
CA VAL A 9 -11.23 49.35 -33.58
C VAL A 9 -11.37 49.75 -32.10
N ASN A 10 -11.79 51.02 -31.92
CA ASN A 10 -12.61 51.62 -30.87
C ASN A 10 -13.07 50.74 -29.68
N GLY A 11 -12.83 51.27 -28.48
CA GLY A 11 -13.86 51.60 -27.48
C GLY A 11 -14.84 50.51 -27.04
N ILE A 12 -14.74 50.10 -25.78
CA ILE A 12 -15.90 49.57 -25.04
C ILE A 12 -16.18 50.51 -23.86
N PRO A 13 -17.32 51.23 -23.86
CA PRO A 13 -17.74 52.07 -22.75
C PRO A 13 -18.26 51.20 -21.59
N GLY A 14 -18.13 51.74 -20.38
CA GLY A 14 -18.46 51.04 -19.15
C GLY A 14 -19.95 50.80 -18.89
N ALA A 15 -20.17 50.32 -17.67
CA ALA A 15 -21.43 49.94 -17.04
C ALA A 15 -21.90 48.52 -17.46
N ARG A 16 -22.35 47.63 -16.58
CA ARG A 16 -23.15 47.82 -15.37
C ARG A 16 -22.96 46.66 -14.40
N LEU A 17 -23.16 46.98 -13.12
CA LEU A 17 -23.56 46.10 -12.02
C LEU A 17 -24.25 44.82 -12.50
N GLY A 18 -23.67 43.68 -12.13
CA GLY A 18 -24.25 42.35 -12.29
C GLY A 18 -23.74 41.45 -11.18
N ILE A 19 -24.28 41.64 -9.97
CA ILE A 19 -24.31 40.60 -8.94
C ILE A 19 -25.14 39.48 -9.55
N LEU A 20 -24.55 38.31 -9.84
CA LEU A 20 -25.18 36.99 -9.85
C LEU A 20 -24.18 35.96 -10.40
N GLY A 21 -23.85 34.97 -9.57
CA GLY A 21 -23.21 33.73 -10.04
C GLY A 21 -21.71 33.60 -9.76
N VAL A 22 -21.30 33.70 -8.49
CA VAL A 22 -20.10 32.97 -8.06
C VAL A 22 -20.44 31.49 -8.21
N LEU A 23 -19.96 30.90 -9.31
CA LEU A 23 -19.97 29.47 -9.58
C LEU A 23 -19.35 28.75 -8.37
N VAL A 24 -20.22 28.13 -7.57
CA VAL A 24 -19.87 27.18 -6.50
C VAL A 24 -19.28 25.94 -7.18
N ILE A 25 -18.01 26.01 -7.56
CA ILE A 25 -17.28 24.87 -8.11
C ILE A 25 -15.89 24.81 -7.48
N TRP A 26 -15.81 24.24 -6.28
CA TRP A 26 -14.63 23.51 -5.77
C TRP A 26 -14.94 22.97 -4.34
N PRO A 27 -14.64 21.71 -3.95
CA PRO A 27 -13.95 20.61 -4.66
C PRO A 27 -14.79 19.31 -4.73
N THR A 28 -14.92 18.73 -5.93
CA THR A 28 -15.34 17.32 -6.13
C THR A 28 -14.13 16.38 -6.23
N LEU A 29 -13.09 16.59 -5.42
CA LEU A 29 -11.89 15.73 -5.40
C LEU A 29 -11.34 15.58 -3.99
N TRP A 30 -12.13 15.01 -3.08
CA TRP A 30 -11.53 14.22 -2.01
C TRP A 30 -11.19 12.87 -2.63
N ALA A 31 -10.01 12.77 -3.26
CA ALA A 31 -9.45 11.47 -3.55
C ALA A 31 -9.20 10.81 -2.19
N THR A 32 -10.02 9.83 -1.82
CA THR A 32 -9.71 8.95 -0.70
C THR A 32 -8.47 8.19 -1.09
N ALA A 33 -7.29 8.69 -0.70
CA ALA A 33 -6.11 7.87 -0.68
C ALA A 33 -6.46 6.66 0.20
N ALA A 34 -6.53 5.48 -0.41
CA ALA A 34 -6.70 4.24 0.32
C ALA A 34 -5.51 4.12 1.26
N VAL A 35 -5.76 4.26 2.57
CA VAL A 35 -4.73 4.04 3.57
C VAL A 35 -4.41 2.55 3.52
N PRO A 36 -3.16 2.14 3.26
CA PRO A 36 -2.82 0.73 3.30
C PRO A 36 -3.15 0.21 4.71
N SER A 37 -4.08 -0.74 4.80
CA SER A 37 -4.42 -1.41 6.05
C SER A 37 -3.36 -2.45 6.34
N THR A 38 -2.34 -2.08 7.12
CA THR A 38 -1.48 -3.08 7.73
C THR A 38 -2.31 -3.88 8.74
N PRO A 39 -2.16 -5.21 8.81
CA PRO A 39 -2.91 -6.02 9.77
C PRO A 39 -2.62 -5.55 11.20
N PHE A 40 -3.66 -5.39 12.00
CA PHE A 40 -3.50 -5.15 13.43
C PHE A 40 -3.08 -6.46 14.11
N VAL A 41 -1.83 -6.53 14.58
CA VAL A 41 -1.29 -7.69 15.30
C VAL A 41 -1.06 -7.30 16.75
N ALA A 42 -1.91 -7.81 17.66
CA ALA A 42 -1.96 -7.35 19.04
C ALA A 42 -0.60 -7.39 19.75
N GLY A 43 0.17 -8.49 19.59
CA GLY A 43 1.51 -8.58 20.16
C GLY A 43 2.50 -7.55 19.58
N PHE A 44 2.44 -7.31 18.28
CA PHE A 44 3.34 -6.35 17.62
C PHE A 44 3.01 -4.91 18.01
N GLU A 45 1.73 -4.57 18.02
CA GLU A 45 1.26 -3.22 18.38
C GLU A 45 1.62 -2.88 19.83
N ARG A 46 1.49 -3.85 20.73
CA ARG A 46 1.80 -3.64 22.14
C ARG A 46 3.30 -3.53 22.41
N PHE A 47 4.12 -4.41 21.83
CA PHE A 47 5.53 -4.55 22.27
C PHE A 47 6.55 -4.07 21.23
N ALA A 48 6.23 -4.15 19.94
CA ALA A 48 7.21 -3.83 18.89
C ALA A 48 7.06 -2.40 18.35
N ARG A 49 5.83 -1.92 18.15
CA ARG A 49 5.57 -0.63 17.48
C ARG A 49 6.21 0.57 18.19
N HIS A 50 6.32 0.50 19.52
CA HIS A 50 6.89 1.56 20.35
C HIS A 50 8.39 1.39 20.64
N GLY A 51 9.04 0.41 20.00
CA GLY A 51 10.48 0.19 20.11
C GLY A 51 10.94 -0.55 21.36
N GLU A 52 10.04 -1.21 22.09
CA GLU A 52 10.41 -2.03 23.27
C GLU A 52 11.14 -3.32 22.86
N LEU A 53 10.95 -3.77 21.62
CA LEU A 53 11.64 -4.90 21.03
C LEU A 53 12.64 -4.46 19.96
N ALA A 54 13.81 -5.11 19.94
CA ALA A 54 14.73 -5.00 18.81
C ALA A 54 14.04 -5.49 17.51
N PRO A 55 14.37 -4.93 16.32
CA PRO A 55 13.69 -5.28 15.07
C PRO A 55 13.65 -6.78 14.75
N ALA A 56 14.72 -7.51 15.08
CA ALA A 56 14.79 -8.95 14.87
C ALA A 56 13.87 -9.75 15.83
N GLU A 57 13.63 -9.24 17.04
CA GLU A 57 12.68 -9.84 17.99
C GLU A 57 11.24 -9.51 17.58
N ALA A 58 10.97 -8.27 17.17
CA ALA A 58 9.69 -7.87 16.60
C ALA A 58 9.30 -8.74 15.39
N GLY A 59 10.24 -9.01 14.48
CA GLY A 59 10.02 -9.92 13.36
C GLY A 59 9.74 -11.35 13.78
N ARG A 60 10.42 -11.87 14.81
CA ARG A 60 10.14 -13.21 15.37
C ARG A 60 8.75 -13.29 15.99
N LEU A 61 8.32 -12.26 16.69
CA LEU A 61 6.96 -12.15 17.22
C LEU A 61 5.93 -12.26 16.08
N LEU A 62 6.11 -11.51 14.99
CA LEU A 62 5.21 -11.56 13.83
C LEU A 62 5.12 -12.96 13.20
N LEU A 63 6.24 -13.70 13.11
CA LEU A 63 6.22 -15.07 12.56
C LEU A 63 5.32 -16.02 13.35
N GLY A 64 5.19 -15.81 14.67
CA GLY A 64 4.30 -16.56 15.53
C GLY A 64 2.85 -16.09 15.43
N GLU A 65 2.62 -14.78 15.60
CA GLU A 65 1.27 -14.19 15.61
C GLU A 65 0.53 -14.35 14.27
N LEU A 66 1.26 -14.29 13.15
CA LEU A 66 0.70 -14.48 11.80
C LEU A 66 0.70 -15.96 11.37
N GLY A 67 1.08 -16.89 12.24
CA GLY A 67 1.03 -18.33 11.97
C GLY A 67 2.03 -18.83 10.93
N CYS A 68 3.06 -18.07 10.57
CA CYS A 68 4.05 -18.45 9.55
C CYS A 68 4.73 -19.78 9.89
N THR A 69 4.96 -20.04 11.18
CA THR A 69 5.59 -21.27 11.66
C THR A 69 4.76 -22.53 11.41
N SER A 70 3.44 -22.42 11.20
CA SER A 70 2.57 -23.57 10.93
C SER A 70 2.94 -24.31 9.64
N CYS A 71 3.54 -23.62 8.67
CA CYS A 71 4.00 -24.20 7.41
C CYS A 71 5.53 -24.18 7.27
N HIS A 72 6.22 -23.22 7.90
CA HIS A 72 7.67 -23.02 7.70
C HIS A 72 8.57 -23.63 8.80
N ALA A 73 7.99 -24.17 9.87
CA ALA A 73 8.75 -24.91 10.88
C ALA A 73 9.06 -26.36 10.42
N PRO A 74 10.03 -27.05 11.04
CA PRO A 74 10.21 -28.48 10.85
C PRO A 74 8.89 -29.22 11.14
N GLY A 75 8.53 -30.18 10.27
CA GLY A 75 7.23 -30.85 10.33
C GLY A 75 6.95 -31.55 11.67
N THR A 76 5.67 -31.65 12.02
CA THR A 76 5.20 -32.39 13.20
C THR A 76 4.71 -33.78 12.80
N THR A 77 4.65 -34.71 13.75
CA THR A 77 4.09 -36.04 13.51
C THR A 77 2.56 -35.95 13.51
N GLY A 78 1.94 -36.08 12.34
CA GLY A 78 0.48 -36.07 12.17
C GLY A 78 0.02 -35.31 10.92
N PRO A 79 -1.30 -35.15 10.70
CA PRO A 79 -1.83 -34.31 9.64
C PRO A 79 -1.32 -32.87 9.82
N SER A 80 -0.45 -32.43 8.92
CA SER A 80 0.13 -31.10 8.91
C SER A 80 -0.28 -30.36 7.64
N PRO A 81 -0.33 -29.02 7.65
CA PRO A 81 -0.43 -28.23 6.42
C PRO A 81 0.67 -28.62 5.43
N LYS A 82 0.43 -28.35 4.14
CA LYS A 82 1.48 -28.50 3.12
C LYS A 82 2.71 -27.68 3.57
N PRO A 83 3.88 -28.30 3.73
CA PRO A 83 5.05 -27.60 4.25
C PRO A 83 5.52 -26.53 3.27
N GLY A 84 5.86 -25.37 3.82
CA GLY A 84 6.53 -24.28 3.12
C GLY A 84 8.06 -24.47 3.12
N PRO A 85 8.79 -23.68 2.32
CA PRO A 85 10.25 -23.69 2.33
C PRO A 85 10.85 -23.29 3.68
N ARG A 86 12.04 -23.81 4.00
CA ARG A 86 12.82 -23.36 5.15
C ARG A 86 13.10 -21.85 5.08
N LEU A 87 12.92 -21.14 6.20
CA LEU A 87 13.18 -19.69 6.30
C LEU A 87 14.62 -19.34 6.70
N ASP A 88 15.47 -20.32 6.97
CA ASP A 88 16.86 -20.06 7.34
C ASP A 88 17.60 -19.36 6.20
N GLY A 89 18.27 -18.26 6.55
CA GLY A 89 18.96 -17.43 5.58
C GLY A 89 18.03 -16.70 4.61
N ALA A 90 16.71 -16.67 4.83
CA ALA A 90 15.76 -15.95 3.97
C ALA A 90 16.15 -14.47 3.83
N GLY A 91 16.59 -13.81 4.91
CA GLY A 91 17.08 -12.43 4.88
C GLY A 91 18.33 -12.20 4.01
N ARG A 92 19.07 -13.25 3.67
CA ARG A 92 20.21 -13.19 2.72
C ARG A 92 19.80 -13.53 1.29
N ARG A 93 18.74 -14.34 1.13
CA ARG A 93 18.29 -14.87 -0.16
C ARG A 93 17.24 -13.99 -0.84
N LEU A 94 16.45 -13.28 -0.04
CA LEU A 94 15.29 -12.53 -0.51
C LEU A 94 15.56 -11.03 -0.43
N GLN A 95 15.07 -10.31 -1.43
CA GLN A 95 15.08 -8.86 -1.45
C GLN A 95 13.87 -8.34 -0.67
N SER A 96 14.05 -7.34 0.20
CA SER A 96 12.95 -6.79 1.02
C SER A 96 11.75 -6.35 0.17
N LYS A 97 12.00 -5.70 -0.98
CA LYS A 97 10.93 -5.30 -1.92
C LYS A 97 10.18 -6.48 -2.55
N TRP A 98 10.85 -7.61 -2.77
CA TRP A 98 10.17 -8.82 -3.23
C TRP A 98 9.31 -9.40 -2.10
N LEU A 99 9.88 -9.50 -0.90
CA LEU A 99 9.19 -10.04 0.27
C LEU A 99 7.90 -9.26 0.58
N SER A 100 7.95 -7.93 0.63
CA SER A 100 6.76 -7.11 0.91
C SER A 100 5.65 -7.29 -0.14
N ARG A 101 6.00 -7.46 -1.42
CA ARG A 101 5.00 -7.73 -2.48
C ARG A 101 4.44 -9.14 -2.38
N PHE A 102 5.31 -10.11 -2.12
CA PHE A 102 4.91 -11.51 -1.98
C PHE A 102 3.99 -11.72 -0.77
N LEU A 103 4.23 -11.06 0.35
CA LEU A 103 3.35 -11.17 1.53
C LEU A 103 1.98 -10.52 1.31
N ALA A 104 1.93 -9.41 0.56
CA ALA A 104 0.68 -8.70 0.28
C ALA A 104 -0.22 -9.41 -0.75
N ASP A 105 0.38 -10.11 -1.72
CA ASP A 105 -0.35 -10.95 -2.67
C ASP A 105 0.53 -12.14 -3.11
N PRO A 106 0.53 -13.24 -2.34
CA PRO A 106 1.32 -14.42 -2.69
C PRO A 106 0.88 -15.04 -4.00
N THR A 107 -0.43 -15.11 -4.26
CA THR A 107 -0.98 -15.77 -5.46
C THR A 107 -0.68 -15.02 -6.75
N GLY A 108 -0.71 -13.68 -6.72
CA GLY A 108 -0.33 -12.84 -7.83
C GLY A 108 1.19 -12.77 -8.03
N THR A 109 1.98 -12.88 -6.95
CA THR A 109 3.44 -12.88 -7.04
C THR A 109 4.02 -14.23 -7.45
N GLN A 110 3.42 -15.33 -6.99
CA GLN A 110 3.81 -16.72 -7.31
C GLN A 110 2.56 -17.59 -7.54
N PRO A 111 2.09 -17.68 -8.79
CA PRO A 111 0.93 -18.50 -9.13
C PRO A 111 1.08 -19.96 -8.67
N GLY A 112 0.02 -20.50 -8.06
CA GLY A 112 0.00 -21.87 -7.53
C GLY A 112 0.60 -22.03 -6.13
N THR A 113 1.04 -20.94 -5.49
CA THR A 113 1.35 -20.97 -4.05
C THR A 113 0.08 -21.20 -3.22
N THR A 114 0.22 -21.91 -2.10
CA THR A 114 -0.84 -22.11 -1.09
C THR A 114 -0.61 -21.24 0.15
N MET A 115 0.40 -20.36 0.13
CA MET A 115 0.67 -19.44 1.22
C MET A 115 -0.40 -18.33 1.22
N PRO A 116 -1.05 -18.03 2.35
CA PRO A 116 -2.05 -16.98 2.45
C PRO A 116 -1.40 -15.59 2.45
N ASP A 117 -2.17 -14.58 2.03
CA ASP A 117 -1.83 -13.17 2.25
C ASP A 117 -1.92 -12.79 3.73
N VAL A 118 -1.25 -11.69 4.09
CA VAL A 118 -1.22 -11.12 5.45
C VAL A 118 -1.40 -9.60 5.43
#